data_AF-A0A4R7FPN8-F1
#
_entry.id   AF-A0A4R7FPN8-F1
#
_cell.length_a   1.000
_cell.length_b   1.000
_cell.length_c   1.000
_cell.angle_alpha   90.00
_cell.angle_beta   90.00
_cell.angle_gamma   90.00
#
_symmetry.space_group_name_H-M   'P 1'
#
loop_
_entity.id
_entity.type
_entity.pdbx_description
1 polymer ?
#
loop_
_entity_poly.entity_id
_entity_poly.type
_entity_poly.pdbx_seq_one_letter_code
_entity_poly.pdbx_strand_id
1 'polypeptide(L)'
;MPESEADPDVDIVVPVHNEAHVLQEHVWRLHAYLTDHLPVSWRITIVDNASTDATWSFAEGLAASLPDVVAVHLDRKGRGLALRTAWSASHARVLAYLDVDLSTDLAGLSPLLAPLLSGHSDLAIGTRLSRGSRVVRGTKREFISRSYNGIVKTVLATSFSDAQCGFKAITKASADRLLPLVRDDAWFFDTELLVLAERSGLRIHEVPVDWQDDPDSRVDIVRTAKDDLRGIVRLVGDLSRHRLPVEAVAEELGRRPLAPAARPSFRSQVIRFAVVGGASTVAYALLFFVLRLLVGAQAANFLALLLTAVGNTWANRWFTFGVTGRLGVVRHHLQGLVVFGIAWGITSGSLVALHATEPRASALTEILVLTAANLVATVLRFVLLRGWVFRTRRVAPDSSRRRATPRPTETPMELTK
;
A
#
# COMPACT_ATOMS: atom_id res chain seq x y z
N MET A 1 40.61 -22.36 13.20
CA MET A 1 39.53 -21.77 12.36
C MET A 1 38.57 -21.13 13.35
N PRO A 2 38.27 -19.83 13.26
CA PRO A 2 37.29 -19.24 14.16
C PRO A 2 35.97 -20.00 13.94
N GLU A 3 35.37 -20.45 15.04
CA GLU A 3 34.08 -21.12 15.03
C GLU A 3 33.09 -20.21 14.30
N SER A 4 32.34 -20.77 13.35
CA SER A 4 31.24 -20.08 12.70
C SER A 4 30.27 -19.63 13.78
N GLU A 5 30.30 -18.36 14.15
CA GLU A 5 29.31 -17.74 15.01
C GLU A 5 27.94 -18.10 14.43
N ALA A 6 27.09 -18.76 15.22
CA ALA A 6 25.77 -19.16 14.76
C ALA A 6 24.99 -17.91 14.35
N ASP A 7 24.29 -17.97 13.21
CA ASP A 7 23.50 -16.83 12.74
C ASP A 7 22.48 -16.41 13.82
N PRO A 8 22.34 -15.10 14.11
CA PRO A 8 21.45 -14.63 15.17
C PRO A 8 19.98 -14.91 14.84
N ASP A 9 19.14 -15.07 15.85
CA ASP A 9 17.70 -15.23 15.64
C ASP A 9 17.07 -13.95 15.05
N VAL A 10 17.57 -12.77 15.47
CA VAL A 10 17.04 -11.46 15.06
C VAL A 10 18.15 -10.53 14.59
N ASP A 11 17.96 -9.89 13.44
CA ASP A 11 18.81 -8.78 12.99
C ASP A 11 18.00 -7.48 13.01
N ILE A 12 18.44 -6.52 13.80
CA ILE A 12 17.79 -5.23 14.01
C ILE A 12 18.55 -4.18 13.24
N VAL A 13 17.98 -3.77 12.11
CA VAL A 13 18.57 -2.78 11.22
C VAL A 13 18.22 -1.38 11.68
N VAL A 14 19.24 -0.52 11.80
CA VAL A 14 19.11 0.89 12.17
C VAL A 14 19.64 1.74 11.01
N PRO A 15 18.77 2.17 10.07
CA PRO A 15 19.18 3.02 8.95
C PRO A 15 19.43 4.45 9.45
N VAL A 16 20.59 5.03 9.13
CA VAL A 16 20.99 6.37 9.59
C VAL A 16 21.43 7.26 8.44
N HIS A 17 21.11 8.56 8.51
CA HIS A 17 21.58 9.56 7.56
C HIS A 17 21.75 10.92 8.24
N ASN A 18 23.00 11.36 8.44
CA ASN A 18 23.33 12.60 9.14
C ASN A 18 22.77 12.67 10.57
N GLU A 19 22.96 11.58 11.32
CA GLU A 19 22.44 11.34 12.67
C GLU A 19 23.56 11.31 13.74
N ALA A 20 24.71 11.92 13.43
CA ALA A 20 25.90 11.89 14.31
C ALA A 20 25.61 12.37 15.75
N HIS A 21 24.64 13.29 15.89
CA HIS A 21 24.27 13.90 17.16
C HIS A 21 23.51 12.98 18.13
N VAL A 22 22.86 11.92 17.65
CA VAL A 22 22.07 10.97 18.48
C VAL A 22 22.56 9.53 18.41
N LEU A 23 23.29 9.17 17.35
CA LEU A 23 23.63 7.78 17.02
C LEU A 23 24.26 7.00 18.19
N GLN A 24 25.28 7.58 18.83
CA GLN A 24 26.00 6.88 19.90
C GLN A 24 25.10 6.57 21.09
N GLU A 25 24.45 7.58 21.67
CA GLU A 25 23.58 7.40 22.84
C GLU A 25 22.46 6.40 22.55
N HIS A 26 21.82 6.52 21.38
CA HIS A 26 20.65 5.70 21.05
C HIS A 26 21.02 4.25 20.75
N VAL A 27 22.14 3.99 20.07
CA VAL A 27 22.62 2.61 19.85
C VAL A 27 23.07 1.97 21.16
N TRP A 28 23.74 2.71 22.05
CA TRP A 28 24.07 2.19 23.39
C TRP A 28 22.83 1.81 24.18
N ARG A 29 21.79 2.65 24.15
CA ARG A 29 20.51 2.38 24.81
C ARG A 29 19.80 1.18 24.20
N LEU A 30 19.78 1.05 22.88
CA LEU A 30 19.23 -0.11 22.18
C LEU A 30 19.98 -1.39 22.57
N HIS A 31 21.31 -1.38 22.50
CA HIS A 31 22.15 -2.52 22.87
C HIS A 31 21.89 -2.97 24.31
N ALA A 32 21.89 -2.04 25.27
CA ALA A 32 21.59 -2.34 26.67
C ALA A 32 20.19 -2.96 26.83
N TYR A 33 19.18 -2.38 26.19
CA TYR A 33 17.82 -2.91 26.23
C TYR A 33 17.74 -4.34 25.68
N LEU A 34 18.36 -4.61 24.53
CA LEU A 34 18.36 -5.94 23.92
C LEU A 34 19.08 -6.96 24.80
N THR A 35 20.19 -6.57 25.42
CA THR A 35 20.96 -7.41 26.36
C THR A 35 20.10 -7.81 27.56
N ASP A 36 19.35 -6.86 28.12
CA ASP A 36 18.60 -7.07 29.36
C ASP A 36 17.23 -7.74 29.15
N HIS A 37 16.62 -7.57 27.98
CA HIS A 37 15.20 -7.92 27.78
C HIS A 37 14.93 -8.95 26.69
N LEU A 38 15.84 -9.19 25.74
CA LEU A 38 15.57 -10.08 24.62
C LEU A 38 16.13 -11.50 24.89
N PRO A 39 15.28 -12.54 24.99
CA PRO A 39 15.71 -13.88 25.37
C PRO A 39 16.25 -14.72 24.19
N VAL A 40 16.56 -14.08 23.06
CA VAL A 40 17.04 -14.74 21.82
C VAL A 40 18.30 -14.05 21.33
N SER A 41 19.09 -14.73 20.51
CA SER A 41 20.29 -14.13 19.92
C SER A 41 19.92 -13.00 18.96
N TRP A 42 20.69 -11.90 18.99
CA TRP A 42 20.39 -10.72 18.18
C TRP A 42 21.65 -10.06 17.64
N ARG A 43 21.47 -9.24 16.62
CA ARG A 43 22.49 -8.34 16.06
C ARG A 43 21.87 -6.98 15.79
N ILE A 44 22.64 -5.91 15.99
CA ILE A 44 22.30 -4.57 15.49
C ILE A 44 23.12 -4.30 14.24
N THR A 45 22.46 -4.04 13.12
CA THR A 45 23.09 -3.63 11.87
C THR A 45 22.83 -2.14 11.63
N ILE A 46 23.83 -1.30 11.90
CA ILE A 46 23.78 0.12 11.59
C ILE A 46 24.07 0.28 10.09
N VAL A 47 23.15 0.92 9.37
CA VAL A 47 23.32 1.14 7.92
C VAL A 47 23.41 2.63 7.64
N ASP A 48 24.63 3.10 7.41
CA ASP A 48 24.88 4.48 7.00
C ASP A 48 24.45 4.70 5.55
N ASN A 49 23.51 5.62 5.36
CA ASN A 49 22.82 5.85 4.11
C ASN A 49 23.34 7.12 3.42
N ALA A 50 24.62 7.08 3.04
CA ALA A 50 25.37 8.16 2.42
C ALA A 50 25.41 9.45 3.26
N SER A 51 25.80 9.32 4.54
CA SER A 51 25.98 10.49 5.41
C SER A 51 27.16 11.35 4.96
N THR A 52 27.07 12.64 5.26
CA THR A 52 28.07 13.66 4.95
C THR A 52 28.69 14.29 6.20
N ASP A 53 28.25 13.88 7.37
CA ASP A 53 28.76 14.28 8.68
C ASP A 53 29.54 13.12 9.35
N ALA A 54 29.77 13.20 10.66
CA ALA A 54 30.50 12.19 11.44
C ALA A 54 29.70 10.89 11.72
N THR A 55 28.54 10.68 11.10
CA THR A 55 27.68 9.50 11.36
C THR A 55 28.43 8.20 11.08
N TRP A 56 29.14 8.11 9.95
CA TRP A 56 29.85 6.88 9.57
C TRP A 56 30.96 6.53 10.56
N SER A 57 31.80 7.50 10.94
CA SER A 57 32.88 7.25 11.91
C SER A 57 32.36 6.85 13.28
N PHE A 58 31.21 7.38 13.71
CA PHE A 58 30.55 6.94 14.93
C PHE A 58 29.97 5.53 14.82
N ALA A 59 29.40 5.16 13.67
CA ALA A 59 28.92 3.80 13.42
C ALA A 59 30.06 2.77 13.48
N GLU A 60 31.21 3.06 12.85
CA GLU A 60 32.41 2.21 12.92
C GLU A 60 32.91 2.07 14.36
N GLY A 61 32.96 3.17 15.11
CA GLY A 61 33.37 3.15 16.51
C GLY A 61 32.44 2.31 17.40
N LEU A 62 31.12 2.35 17.15
CA LEU A 62 30.15 1.52 17.86
C LEU A 62 30.33 0.03 17.53
N ALA A 63 30.46 -0.31 16.25
CA ALA A 63 30.70 -1.70 15.82
C ALA A 63 32.02 -2.28 16.37
N ALA A 64 33.04 -1.43 16.58
CA ALA A 64 34.29 -1.85 17.19
C ALA A 64 34.25 -2.00 18.72
N SER A 65 33.30 -1.34 19.38
CA SER A 65 33.23 -1.26 20.86
C SER A 65 32.12 -2.09 21.50
N LEU A 66 31.06 -2.39 20.74
CA LEU A 66 29.92 -3.17 21.21
C LEU A 66 29.90 -4.54 20.54
N PRO A 67 29.73 -5.65 21.31
CA PRO A 67 29.47 -6.95 20.72
C PRO A 67 28.15 -6.92 19.95
N ASP A 68 28.00 -7.81 18.98
CA ASP A 68 26.76 -7.96 18.19
C ASP A 68 26.31 -6.69 17.44
N VAL A 69 27.20 -5.71 17.25
CA VAL A 69 26.97 -4.50 16.45
C VAL A 69 27.84 -4.54 15.21
N VAL A 70 27.22 -4.33 14.04
CA VAL A 70 27.93 -4.20 12.76
C VAL A 70 27.53 -2.90 12.07
N ALA A 71 28.44 -2.34 11.27
CA ALA A 71 28.21 -1.12 10.50
C ALA A 71 28.38 -1.40 9.00
N VAL A 72 27.45 -0.89 8.19
CA VAL A 72 27.45 -1.00 6.73
C VAL A 72 27.30 0.39 6.12
N HIS A 73 28.21 0.78 5.24
CA HIS A 73 28.14 2.04 4.51
C HIS A 73 27.52 1.86 3.12
N LEU A 74 26.70 2.82 2.71
CA LEU A 74 26.16 2.93 1.36
C LEU A 74 26.52 4.28 0.76
N ASP A 75 27.05 4.28 -0.47
CA ASP A 75 27.39 5.51 -1.19
C ASP A 75 26.16 6.27 -1.73
N ARG A 76 24.99 5.63 -1.71
CA ARG A 76 23.75 6.17 -2.31
C ARG A 76 22.63 6.26 -1.29
N LYS A 77 21.94 7.40 -1.27
CA LYS A 77 20.76 7.63 -0.44
C LYS A 77 19.57 6.75 -0.85
N GLY A 78 18.93 6.16 0.15
CA GLY A 78 17.62 5.51 0.08
C GLY A 78 17.32 4.67 1.31
N ARG A 79 16.27 4.99 2.08
CA ARG A 79 15.92 4.18 3.27
C ARG A 79 15.53 2.75 2.89
N GLY A 80 14.72 2.60 1.84
CA GLY A 80 14.42 1.29 1.27
C GLY A 80 15.66 0.56 0.76
N LEU A 81 16.65 1.27 0.20
CA LEU A 81 17.95 0.69 -0.16
C LEU A 81 18.70 0.17 1.06
N ALA A 82 18.79 0.97 2.13
CA ALA A 82 19.44 0.58 3.37
C ALA A 82 18.84 -0.71 3.95
N LEU A 83 17.51 -0.76 4.05
CA LEU A 83 16.79 -1.94 4.52
C LEU A 83 16.99 -3.14 3.59
N ARG A 84 16.83 -2.95 2.27
CA ARG A 84 17.02 -4.02 1.28
C ARG A 84 18.42 -4.62 1.35
N THR A 85 19.45 -3.79 1.43
CA THR A 85 20.85 -4.26 1.48
C THR A 85 21.11 -5.08 2.74
N ALA A 86 20.75 -4.55 3.91
CA ALA A 86 20.95 -5.26 5.17
C ALA A 86 20.14 -6.56 5.24
N TRP A 87 18.84 -6.50 4.92
CA TRP A 87 17.96 -7.65 4.98
C TRP A 87 18.31 -8.76 3.98
N SER A 88 18.83 -8.40 2.80
CA SER A 88 19.26 -9.39 1.81
C SER A 88 20.58 -10.07 2.20
N ALA A 89 21.46 -9.38 2.93
CA ALA A 89 22.75 -9.90 3.38
C ALA A 89 22.65 -10.67 4.72
N SER A 90 21.62 -10.40 5.51
CA SER A 90 21.43 -11.03 6.81
C SER A 90 21.01 -12.50 6.68
N HIS A 91 21.50 -13.34 7.59
CA HIS A 91 21.09 -14.74 7.73
C HIS A 91 20.13 -14.97 8.91
N ALA A 92 19.74 -13.90 9.61
CA ALA A 92 18.87 -14.01 10.77
C ALA A 92 17.47 -14.54 10.41
N ARG A 93 16.81 -15.22 11.36
CA ARG A 93 15.46 -15.77 11.15
C ARG A 93 14.40 -14.68 11.03
N VAL A 94 14.55 -13.61 11.80
CA VAL A 94 13.68 -12.43 11.79
C VAL A 94 14.52 -11.20 11.52
N LEU A 95 14.03 -10.37 10.61
CA LEU A 95 14.64 -9.11 10.22
C LEU A 95 13.75 -7.99 10.73
N ALA A 96 14.28 -7.14 11.59
CA ALA A 96 13.59 -5.99 12.12
C ALA A 96 14.27 -4.70 11.66
N TYR A 97 13.53 -3.61 11.69
CA TYR A 97 14.13 -2.29 11.66
C TYR A 97 13.39 -1.34 12.59
N LEU A 98 14.15 -0.40 13.15
CA LEU A 98 13.64 0.73 13.92
C LEU A 98 14.42 2.00 13.58
N ASP A 99 13.75 3.15 13.63
CA ASP A 99 14.39 4.45 13.42
C ASP A 99 15.37 4.78 14.57
N VAL A 100 16.53 5.36 14.26
CA VAL A 100 17.60 5.61 15.24
C VAL A 100 17.19 6.60 16.34
N ASP A 101 16.22 7.47 16.08
CA ASP A 101 15.71 8.48 17.02
C ASP A 101 15.02 7.88 18.26
N LEU A 102 14.75 6.56 18.25
CA LEU A 102 13.99 5.86 19.29
C LEU A 102 12.65 6.54 19.59
N SER A 103 12.03 7.16 18.57
CA SER A 103 10.69 7.76 18.68
C SER A 103 9.62 6.73 19.05
N THR A 104 9.89 5.45 18.82
CA THR A 104 9.07 4.32 19.27
C THR A 104 9.69 3.71 20.53
N ASP A 105 8.89 3.49 21.57
CA ASP A 105 9.35 2.84 22.80
C ASP A 105 9.89 1.43 22.52
N LEU A 106 11.10 1.14 23.01
CA LEU A 106 11.77 -0.16 22.89
C LEU A 106 10.97 -1.29 23.53
N ALA A 107 10.10 -0.99 24.50
CA ALA A 107 9.14 -1.97 25.04
C ALA A 107 8.24 -2.61 23.97
N GLY A 108 8.08 -1.94 22.81
CA GLY A 108 7.36 -2.47 21.66
C GLY A 108 8.08 -3.61 20.92
N LEU A 109 9.39 -3.83 21.16
CA LEU A 109 10.19 -4.82 20.41
C LEU A 109 9.73 -6.25 20.68
N SER A 110 9.52 -6.61 21.94
CA SER A 110 9.09 -7.97 22.30
C SER A 110 7.72 -8.32 21.68
N PRO A 111 6.68 -7.47 21.78
CA PRO A 111 5.41 -7.67 21.06
C PRO A 111 5.56 -7.69 19.53
N LEU A 112 6.50 -6.91 18.97
CA LEU A 112 6.76 -6.89 17.53
C LEU A 112 7.36 -8.23 17.05
N LEU A 113 8.35 -8.76 17.77
CA LEU A 113 9.14 -9.93 17.37
C LEU A 113 8.46 -11.26 17.69
N ALA A 114 7.75 -11.36 18.83
CA ALA A 114 7.18 -12.62 19.31
C ALA A 114 6.25 -13.32 18.30
N PRO A 115 5.36 -12.64 17.54
CA PRO A 115 4.53 -13.28 16.52
C PRO A 115 5.32 -13.91 15.38
N LEU A 116 6.50 -13.35 15.02
CA LEU A 116 7.34 -13.90 13.94
C LEU A 116 8.18 -15.07 14.44
N LEU A 117 8.80 -14.93 15.62
CA LEU A 117 9.62 -15.98 16.23
C LEU A 117 8.81 -17.25 16.53
N SER A 118 7.55 -17.08 16.92
CA SER A 118 6.61 -18.18 17.14
C SER A 118 5.94 -18.73 15.87
N GLY A 119 6.18 -18.11 14.71
CA GLY A 119 5.58 -18.53 13.43
C GLY A 119 4.08 -18.24 13.32
N HIS A 120 3.52 -17.37 14.16
CA HIS A 120 2.11 -16.94 14.08
C HIS A 120 1.88 -15.85 13.03
N SER A 121 2.91 -15.10 12.67
CA SER A 121 2.84 -14.04 11.66
C SER A 121 4.07 -14.05 10.78
N ASP A 122 3.91 -13.53 9.57
CA ASP A 122 4.97 -13.49 8.58
C ASP A 122 5.65 -12.11 8.55
N LEU A 123 4.91 -11.08 8.98
CA LEU A 123 5.29 -9.69 9.11
C LEU A 123 4.58 -9.05 10.31
N ALA A 124 5.25 -8.16 11.04
CA ALA A 124 4.67 -7.34 12.10
C ALA A 124 5.02 -5.86 11.90
N ILE A 125 4.09 -4.97 12.22
CA ILE A 125 4.29 -3.51 12.16
C ILE A 125 3.84 -2.84 13.44
N GLY A 126 4.53 -1.78 13.84
CA GLY A 126 4.01 -0.79 14.77
C GLY A 126 2.85 -0.02 14.13
N THR A 127 1.86 0.34 14.93
CA THR A 127 0.79 1.26 14.52
C THR A 127 0.64 2.41 15.50
N ARG A 128 0.66 3.63 14.96
CA ARG A 128 0.36 4.88 15.68
C ARG A 128 -1.14 5.20 15.66
N LEU A 129 -1.93 4.45 14.90
CA LEU A 129 -3.34 4.74 14.62
C LEU A 129 -4.32 3.82 15.37
N SER A 130 -3.81 2.89 16.18
CA SER A 130 -4.63 2.06 17.04
C SER A 130 -5.19 2.86 18.23
N ARG A 131 -6.34 2.44 18.74
CA ARG A 131 -6.95 3.05 19.94
C ARG A 131 -6.09 2.91 21.20
N GLY A 132 -5.19 1.92 21.23
CA GLY A 132 -4.27 1.70 22.34
C GLY A 132 -2.97 2.49 22.28
N SER A 133 -2.67 3.16 21.15
CA SER A 133 -1.42 3.89 20.94
C SER A 133 -1.46 5.26 21.64
N ARG A 134 -0.40 5.64 22.35
CA ARG A 134 -0.24 7.01 22.87
C ARG A 134 0.71 7.78 21.97
N VAL A 135 0.15 8.71 21.21
CA VAL A 135 0.89 9.48 20.20
C VAL A 135 0.90 10.96 20.59
N VAL A 136 2.08 11.53 20.81
CA VAL A 136 2.26 12.97 21.03
C VAL A 136 2.77 13.57 19.72
N ARG A 137 1.91 14.27 18.97
CA ARG A 137 2.25 14.79 17.64
C ARG A 137 1.54 16.10 17.31
N GLY A 138 2.17 16.94 16.48
CA GLY A 138 1.53 18.13 15.93
C GLY A 138 0.33 17.82 15.03
N THR A 139 -0.75 18.60 15.15
CA THR A 139 -2.03 18.40 14.45
C THR A 139 -1.90 18.32 12.92
N LYS A 140 -0.99 19.11 12.34
CA LYS A 140 -0.70 19.10 10.90
C LYS A 140 -0.12 17.76 10.43
N ARG A 141 0.87 17.23 11.15
CA ARG A 141 1.52 15.95 10.80
C ARG A 141 0.54 14.79 10.99
N GLU A 142 -0.31 14.84 12.01
CA GLU A 142 -1.38 13.86 12.21
C GLU A 142 -2.37 13.84 11.05
N PHE A 143 -2.86 15.02 10.61
CA PHE A 143 -3.77 15.11 9.46
C PHE A 143 -3.15 14.54 8.18
N ILE A 144 -1.89 14.84 7.90
CA ILE A 144 -1.16 14.34 6.72
C ILE A 144 -1.03 12.82 6.79
N SER A 145 -0.59 12.28 7.93
CA SER A 145 -0.42 10.84 8.16
C SER A 145 -1.73 10.06 8.01
N ARG A 146 -2.83 10.56 8.62
CA ARG A 146 -4.14 9.93 8.50
C ARG A 146 -4.68 9.99 7.07
N SER A 147 -4.48 11.11 6.39
CA SER A 147 -4.87 11.28 4.98
C SER A 147 -4.13 10.30 4.09
N TYR A 148 -2.81 10.16 4.29
CA TYR A 148 -1.98 9.20 3.57
C TYR A 148 -2.45 7.76 3.77
N ASN A 149 -2.59 7.31 5.02
CA ASN A 149 -3.05 5.96 5.33
C ASN A 149 -4.47 5.72 4.81
N GLY A 150 -5.33 6.74 4.81
CA GLY A 150 -6.65 6.71 4.18
C GLY A 150 -6.59 6.50 2.66
N ILE A 151 -5.65 7.17 1.98
CA ILE A 151 -5.39 6.98 0.54
C ILE A 151 -4.89 5.56 0.30
N VAL A 152 -3.87 5.08 1.01
CA VAL A 152 -3.33 3.71 0.84
C VAL A 152 -4.44 2.67 1.06
N LYS A 153 -5.17 2.76 2.17
CA LYS A 153 -6.27 1.85 2.50
C LYS A 153 -7.38 1.84 1.47
N THR A 154 -7.78 3.02 1.00
CA THR A 154 -8.84 3.15 0.00
C THR A 154 -8.36 2.65 -1.36
N VAL A 155 -7.16 3.08 -1.77
CA VAL A 155 -6.66 2.91 -3.13
C VAL A 155 -6.13 1.50 -3.36
N LEU A 156 -5.31 1.02 -2.44
CA LEU A 156 -4.66 -0.28 -2.53
C LEU A 156 -5.47 -1.39 -1.85
N ALA A 157 -6.63 -1.06 -1.29
CA ALA A 157 -7.57 -1.99 -0.66
C ALA A 157 -6.97 -2.79 0.50
N THR A 158 -6.09 -2.17 1.27
CA THR A 158 -5.33 -2.83 2.32
C THR A 158 -6.12 -2.90 3.64
N SER A 159 -5.84 -3.91 4.46
CA SER A 159 -6.43 -4.06 5.79
C SER A 159 -5.65 -3.29 6.85
N PHE A 160 -4.33 -3.18 6.67
CA PHE A 160 -3.44 -2.62 7.68
C PHE A 160 -3.72 -1.13 7.97
N SER A 161 -3.37 -0.67 9.17
CA SER A 161 -3.69 0.69 9.63
C SER A 161 -2.61 1.73 9.34
N ASP A 162 -1.33 1.41 9.53
CA ASP A 162 -0.21 2.37 9.45
C ASP A 162 0.95 1.82 8.60
N ALA A 163 1.10 2.32 7.38
CA ALA A 163 2.18 1.88 6.49
C ALA A 163 3.55 2.48 6.87
N GLN A 164 3.54 3.70 7.42
CA GLN A 164 4.72 4.56 7.53
C GLN A 164 5.38 4.51 8.90
N CYS A 165 4.93 3.64 9.80
CA CYS A 165 5.57 3.50 11.11
C CYS A 165 6.96 2.90 10.93
N GLY A 166 8.00 3.60 11.38
CA GLY A 166 9.41 3.17 11.30
C GLY A 166 9.78 2.03 12.23
N PHE A 167 8.86 1.09 12.46
CA PHE A 167 8.99 0.01 13.42
C PHE A 167 8.33 -1.24 12.82
N LYS A 168 9.14 -2.10 12.21
CA LYS A 168 8.63 -3.28 11.49
C LYS A 168 9.56 -4.48 11.65
N ALA A 169 8.98 -5.67 11.56
CA ALA A 169 9.73 -6.91 11.48
C ALA A 169 9.12 -7.86 10.46
N ILE A 170 9.94 -8.69 9.83
CA ILE A 170 9.57 -9.64 8.79
C ILE A 170 10.39 -10.93 8.96
N THR A 171 9.76 -12.07 8.70
CA THR A 171 10.51 -13.34 8.63
C THR A 171 11.45 -13.36 7.43
N LYS A 172 12.64 -13.95 7.58
CA LYS A 172 13.60 -14.06 6.47
C LYS A 172 13.00 -14.69 5.22
N ALA A 173 12.24 -15.77 5.39
CA ALA A 173 11.56 -16.45 4.29
C ALA A 173 10.60 -15.53 3.52
N SER A 174 9.90 -14.62 4.21
CA SER A 174 9.01 -13.65 3.56
C SER A 174 9.80 -12.52 2.90
N ALA A 175 10.85 -12.02 3.55
CA ALA A 175 11.73 -11.00 2.99
C ALA A 175 12.36 -11.46 1.67
N ASP A 176 12.85 -12.69 1.59
CA ASP A 176 13.48 -13.25 0.39
C ASP A 176 12.56 -13.30 -0.83
N ARG A 177 11.25 -13.44 -0.61
CA ARG A 177 10.26 -13.44 -1.69
C ARG A 177 9.75 -12.06 -2.04
N LEU A 178 9.65 -11.17 -1.05
CA LEU A 178 9.06 -9.84 -1.25
C LEU A 178 10.09 -8.80 -1.70
N LEU A 179 11.30 -8.80 -1.14
CA LEU A 179 12.32 -7.78 -1.45
C LEU A 179 12.64 -7.68 -2.94
N PRO A 180 12.78 -8.78 -3.71
CA PRO A 180 13.02 -8.69 -5.16
C PRO A 180 11.87 -8.01 -5.93
N LEU A 181 10.66 -7.97 -5.35
CA LEU A 181 9.46 -7.38 -5.96
C LEU A 181 9.27 -5.91 -5.58
N VAL A 182 9.84 -5.46 -4.47
CA VAL A 182 9.81 -4.05 -4.05
C VAL A 182 10.74 -3.25 -4.94
N ARG A 183 10.24 -2.20 -5.60
CA ARG A 183 11.03 -1.38 -6.53
C ARG A 183 11.50 -0.06 -5.93
N ASP A 184 10.77 0.47 -4.96
CA ASP A 184 11.14 1.73 -4.33
C ASP A 184 12.32 1.55 -3.37
N ASP A 185 13.34 2.39 -3.51
CA ASP A 185 14.52 2.40 -2.63
C ASP A 185 14.44 3.53 -1.58
N ALA A 186 13.34 4.28 -1.55
CA ALA A 186 13.18 5.48 -0.73
C ALA A 186 12.10 5.26 0.36
N TRP A 187 11.22 6.24 0.56
CA TRP A 187 10.20 6.22 1.62
C TRP A 187 9.01 5.31 1.30
N PHE A 188 8.70 5.12 0.02
CA PHE A 188 7.54 4.32 -0.41
C PHE A 188 7.78 2.81 -0.27
N PHE A 189 9.04 2.40 -0.04
CA PHE A 189 9.45 1.01 0.24
C PHE A 189 8.51 0.31 1.23
N ASP A 190 8.21 0.94 2.36
CA ASP A 190 7.37 0.36 3.41
C ASP A 190 5.96 0.02 2.91
N THR A 191 5.32 0.98 2.26
CA THR A 191 3.97 0.81 1.72
C THR A 191 3.96 -0.25 0.63
N GLU A 192 4.96 -0.25 -0.24
CA GLU A 192 5.09 -1.25 -1.29
C GLU A 192 5.27 -2.66 -0.70
N LEU A 193 6.16 -2.82 0.27
CA LEU A 193 6.40 -4.08 0.97
C LEU A 193 5.12 -4.62 1.62
N LEU A 194 4.41 -3.78 2.37
CA LEU A 194 3.19 -4.19 3.08
C LEU A 194 2.06 -4.57 2.14
N VAL A 195 1.89 -3.82 1.04
CA VAL A 195 0.89 -4.16 0.02
C VAL A 195 1.25 -5.48 -0.64
N LEU A 196 2.51 -5.72 -1.00
CA LEU A 196 2.94 -6.98 -1.60
C LEU A 196 2.75 -8.15 -0.62
N ALA A 197 3.08 -7.97 0.66
CA ALA A 197 2.84 -8.95 1.72
C ALA A 197 1.36 -9.32 1.81
N GLU A 198 0.47 -8.33 1.95
CA GLU A 198 -0.96 -8.58 2.07
C GLU A 198 -1.54 -9.22 0.80
N ARG A 199 -1.11 -8.77 -0.39
CA ARG A 199 -1.54 -9.33 -1.68
C ARG A 199 -1.05 -10.77 -1.88
N SER A 200 0.06 -11.13 -1.24
CA SER A 200 0.58 -12.50 -1.22
C SER A 200 -0.02 -13.35 -0.09
N GLY A 201 -1.03 -12.84 0.63
CA GLY A 201 -1.73 -13.57 1.69
C GLY A 201 -0.95 -13.71 3.00
N LEU A 202 0.11 -12.93 3.20
CA LEU A 202 0.91 -12.98 4.41
C LEU A 202 0.12 -12.49 5.63
N ARG A 203 0.38 -13.10 6.78
CA ARG A 203 -0.20 -12.70 8.06
C ARG A 203 0.57 -11.49 8.61
N ILE A 204 -0.08 -10.33 8.56
CA ILE A 204 0.45 -9.07 9.09
C ILE A 204 -0.12 -8.84 10.49
N HIS A 205 0.74 -8.74 11.49
CA HIS A 205 0.37 -8.37 12.86
C HIS A 205 0.60 -6.88 13.11
N GLU A 206 -0.31 -6.22 13.84
CA GLU A 206 -0.18 -4.81 14.20
C GLU A 206 0.00 -4.66 15.70
N VAL A 207 1.09 -4.01 16.11
CA VAL A 207 1.42 -3.71 17.50
C VAL A 207 1.13 -2.24 17.76
N PRO A 208 0.20 -1.89 18.67
CA PRO A 208 0.05 -0.51 19.12
C PRO A 208 1.37 -0.02 19.73
N VAL A 209 1.88 1.10 19.24
CA VAL A 209 3.12 1.70 19.76
C VAL A 209 2.87 3.07 20.37
N ASP A 210 3.56 3.34 21.48
CA ASP A 210 3.68 4.69 22.03
C ASP A 210 4.76 5.43 21.24
N TRP A 211 4.42 6.63 20.79
CA TRP A 211 5.23 7.39 19.84
C TRP A 211 5.27 8.87 20.19
N GLN A 212 6.47 9.44 20.20
CA GLN A 212 6.69 10.86 20.45
C GLN A 212 7.30 11.51 19.21
N ASP A 213 6.75 12.66 18.80
CA ASP A 213 7.23 13.40 17.62
C ASP A 213 8.61 14.00 17.91
N ASP A 214 9.59 13.66 17.08
CA ASP A 214 10.88 14.33 17.08
C ASP A 214 10.70 15.78 16.53
N PRO A 215 11.02 16.81 17.35
CA PRO A 215 10.98 18.19 16.91
C PRO A 215 11.96 18.52 15.76
N ASP A 216 13.04 17.76 15.53
CA ASP A 216 14.03 18.02 14.46
C ASP A 216 13.83 17.18 13.18
N SER A 217 12.59 16.80 12.82
CA SER A 217 12.39 16.03 11.58
C SER A 217 12.74 16.84 10.32
N ARG A 218 13.81 16.43 9.63
CA ARG A 218 14.35 17.01 8.38
C ARG A 218 13.66 16.53 7.10
N VAL A 219 12.52 15.84 7.21
CA VAL A 219 11.83 15.24 6.06
C VAL A 219 11.09 16.30 5.23
N ASP A 220 11.41 16.36 3.93
CA ASP A 220 10.64 17.15 2.96
C ASP A 220 9.28 16.48 2.69
N ILE A 221 8.25 16.99 3.36
CA ILE A 221 6.88 16.47 3.31
C ILE A 221 6.29 16.50 1.88
N VAL A 222 6.54 17.57 1.13
CA VAL A 222 5.91 17.76 -0.19
C VAL A 222 6.51 16.81 -1.21
N ARG A 223 7.84 16.71 -1.23
CA ARG A 223 8.54 15.76 -2.11
C ARG A 223 8.12 14.33 -1.79
N THR A 224 8.11 13.96 -0.50
CA THR A 224 7.73 12.62 -0.05
C THR A 224 6.30 12.27 -0.45
N ALA A 225 5.34 13.18 -0.25
CA ALA A 225 3.96 12.96 -0.66
C ALA A 225 3.78 12.77 -2.18
N LYS A 226 4.53 13.52 -2.99
CA LYS A 226 4.51 13.39 -4.46
C LYS A 226 5.10 12.05 -4.91
N ASP A 227 6.23 11.66 -4.33
CA ASP A 227 6.91 10.42 -4.66
C ASP A 227 6.09 9.21 -4.22
N ASP A 228 5.49 9.26 -3.04
CA ASP A 228 4.56 8.25 -2.56
C ASP A 228 3.34 8.10 -3.48
N LEU A 229 2.72 9.20 -3.91
CA LEU A 229 1.58 9.13 -4.83
C LEU A 229 1.97 8.50 -6.17
N ARG A 230 3.16 8.83 -6.68
CA ARG A 230 3.72 8.19 -7.88
C ARG A 230 3.94 6.69 -7.64
N GLY A 231 4.46 6.32 -6.47
CA GLY A 231 4.62 4.94 -6.01
C GLY A 231 3.29 4.19 -6.00
N ILE A 232 2.23 4.78 -5.44
CA ILE A 232 0.88 4.20 -5.40
C ILE A 232 0.37 3.95 -6.82
N VAL A 233 0.45 4.94 -7.72
CA VAL A 233 -0.03 4.80 -9.11
C VAL A 233 0.76 3.70 -9.84
N ARG A 234 2.07 3.64 -9.63
CA ARG A 234 2.94 2.59 -10.19
C ARG A 234 2.53 1.21 -9.69
N LEU A 235 2.44 1.02 -8.38
CA LEU A 235 2.09 -0.25 -7.74
C LEU A 235 0.71 -0.74 -8.15
N VAL A 236 -0.28 0.16 -8.16
CA VAL A 236 -1.61 -0.08 -8.74
C VAL A 236 -1.51 -0.57 -10.19
N GLY A 237 -0.69 0.11 -11.00
CA GLY A 237 -0.49 -0.21 -12.39
C GLY A 237 0.13 -1.59 -12.60
N ASP A 238 1.05 -2.00 -11.73
CA ASP A 238 1.71 -3.29 -11.81
C ASP A 238 0.80 -4.43 -11.32
N LEU A 239 0.05 -4.21 -10.23
CA LEU A 239 -0.95 -5.16 -9.73
C LEU A 239 -2.08 -5.37 -10.75
N SER A 240 -2.66 -4.30 -11.29
CA SER A 240 -3.76 -4.40 -12.27
C SER A 240 -3.36 -5.11 -13.57
N ARG A 241 -2.10 -4.97 -13.98
CA ARG A 241 -1.54 -5.64 -15.16
C ARG A 241 -0.97 -7.03 -14.87
N HIS A 242 -1.08 -7.53 -13.63
CA HIS A 242 -0.56 -8.82 -13.20
C HIS A 242 0.95 -8.96 -13.50
N ARG A 243 1.71 -7.87 -13.32
CA ARG A 243 3.17 -7.84 -13.49
C ARG A 243 3.92 -8.30 -12.25
N LEU A 244 3.22 -8.38 -11.11
CA LEU A 244 3.76 -8.82 -9.83
C LEU A 244 3.22 -10.23 -9.54
N PRO A 245 4.09 -11.23 -9.30
CA PRO A 245 3.69 -12.63 -9.14
C PRO A 245 3.22 -12.92 -7.70
N VAL A 246 2.29 -12.12 -7.16
CA VAL A 246 1.84 -12.23 -5.76
C VAL A 246 1.17 -13.59 -5.48
N GLU A 247 0.50 -14.19 -6.46
CA GLU A 247 -0.08 -15.52 -6.33
C GLU A 247 0.98 -16.63 -6.26
N ALA A 248 2.12 -16.46 -6.96
CA ALA A 248 3.22 -17.41 -6.90
C ALA A 248 3.91 -17.36 -5.54
N VAL A 249 4.16 -16.15 -5.01
CA VAL A 249 4.69 -15.95 -3.65
C VAL A 249 3.77 -16.59 -2.61
N ALA A 250 2.45 -16.40 -2.75
CA ALA A 250 1.47 -17.02 -1.85
C ALA A 250 1.51 -18.55 -1.90
N GLU A 251 1.72 -19.15 -3.07
CA GLU A 251 1.84 -20.60 -3.25
C GLU A 251 3.12 -21.15 -2.63
N GLU A 252 4.26 -20.51 -2.89
CA GLU A 252 5.56 -20.90 -2.38
C GLU A 252 5.63 -20.85 -0.84
N LEU A 253 4.96 -19.88 -0.23
CA LEU A 253 4.90 -19.72 1.23
C LEU A 253 3.73 -20.48 1.88
N GLY A 254 2.89 -21.18 1.10
CA GLY A 254 1.73 -21.91 1.62
C GLY A 254 0.65 -20.99 2.22
N ARG A 255 0.54 -19.75 1.72
CA ARG A 255 -0.35 -18.67 2.22
C ARG A 255 -1.53 -18.39 1.29
N ARG A 256 -1.96 -19.38 0.51
CA ARG A 256 -3.16 -19.21 -0.34
C ARG A 256 -4.36 -18.81 0.53
N PRO A 257 -5.11 -17.75 0.13
CA PRO A 257 -6.30 -17.34 0.86
C PRO A 257 -7.29 -18.51 0.98
N LEU A 258 -7.77 -18.78 2.20
CA LEU A 258 -8.81 -19.79 2.45
C LEU A 258 -10.13 -19.47 1.71
N ALA A 259 -10.35 -18.19 1.42
CA ALA A 259 -11.46 -17.70 0.62
C ALA A 259 -10.98 -16.65 -0.39
N PRO A 260 -11.64 -16.52 -1.57
CA PRO A 260 -11.33 -15.46 -2.52
C PRO A 260 -11.45 -14.08 -1.88
N ALA A 261 -10.61 -13.13 -2.32
CA ALA A 261 -10.63 -11.75 -1.83
C ALA A 261 -12.06 -11.18 -1.86
N ALA A 262 -12.55 -10.73 -0.70
CA ALA A 262 -13.88 -10.16 -0.57
C ALA A 262 -14.00 -8.90 -1.45
N ARG A 263 -15.16 -8.72 -2.08
CA ARG A 263 -15.42 -7.50 -2.87
C ARG A 263 -15.37 -6.27 -1.97
N PRO A 264 -15.02 -5.09 -2.52
CA PRO A 264 -15.07 -3.85 -1.76
C PRO A 264 -16.47 -3.66 -1.16
N SER A 265 -16.53 -3.31 0.13
CA SER A 265 -17.80 -3.06 0.82
C SER A 265 -18.58 -1.91 0.16
N PHE A 266 -19.90 -1.84 0.34
CA PHE A 266 -20.71 -0.75 -0.25
C PHE A 266 -20.13 0.64 0.07
N ARG A 267 -19.78 0.89 1.33
CA ARG A 267 -19.15 2.14 1.78
C ARG A 267 -17.84 2.41 1.03
N SER A 268 -16.98 1.40 0.90
CA SER A 268 -15.72 1.51 0.14
C SER A 268 -15.97 1.83 -1.33
N GLN A 269 -16.97 1.21 -1.97
CA GLN A 269 -17.32 1.50 -3.36
C GLN A 269 -17.80 2.93 -3.55
N VAL A 270 -18.62 3.47 -2.64
CA VAL A 270 -19.09 4.86 -2.71
C VAL A 270 -17.90 5.83 -2.60
N ILE A 271 -16.99 5.60 -1.64
CA ILE A 271 -15.79 6.44 -1.47
C ILE A 271 -14.90 6.37 -2.72
N ARG A 272 -14.62 5.17 -3.21
CA ARG A 272 -13.80 4.98 -4.42
C ARG A 272 -14.43 5.61 -5.66
N PHE A 273 -15.75 5.50 -5.81
CA PHE A 273 -16.48 6.15 -6.89
C PHE A 273 -16.36 7.67 -6.82
N ALA A 274 -16.49 8.26 -5.63
CA ALA A 274 -16.32 9.70 -5.42
C ALA A 274 -14.88 10.15 -5.74
N VAL A 275 -13.86 9.40 -5.32
CA VAL A 275 -12.45 9.66 -5.65
C VAL A 275 -12.23 9.63 -7.15
N VAL A 276 -12.74 8.60 -7.85
CA VAL A 276 -12.66 8.51 -9.31
C VAL A 276 -13.40 9.68 -9.98
N GLY A 277 -14.56 10.08 -9.45
CA GLY A 277 -15.32 11.23 -9.90
C GLY A 277 -14.51 12.53 -9.81
N GLY A 278 -13.98 12.86 -8.63
CA GLY A 278 -13.15 14.05 -8.41
C GLY A 278 -11.90 14.07 -9.30
N ALA A 279 -11.18 12.94 -9.40
CA ALA A 279 -10.02 12.81 -10.28
C ALA A 279 -10.40 12.99 -11.77
N SER A 280 -11.57 12.48 -12.18
CA SER A 280 -12.07 12.65 -13.54
C SER A 280 -12.41 14.10 -13.85
N THR A 281 -12.96 14.85 -12.90
CA THR A 281 -13.25 16.28 -13.05
C THR A 281 -11.98 17.11 -13.25
N VAL A 282 -10.93 16.83 -12.47
CA VAL A 282 -9.63 17.49 -12.64
C VAL A 282 -9.01 17.11 -13.98
N ALA A 283 -9.03 15.84 -14.35
CA ALA A 283 -8.53 15.36 -15.64
C ALA A 283 -9.29 16.02 -16.82
N TYR A 284 -10.60 16.19 -16.69
CA TYR A 284 -11.43 16.88 -17.68
C TYR A 284 -10.98 18.34 -17.84
N ALA A 285 -10.82 19.08 -16.75
CA ALA A 285 -10.42 20.48 -16.79
C ALA A 285 -9.04 20.66 -17.46
N LEU A 286 -8.08 19.79 -17.14
CA LEU A 286 -6.75 19.80 -17.75
C LEU A 286 -6.80 19.43 -19.24
N LEU A 287 -7.52 18.36 -19.60
CA LEU A 287 -7.69 17.95 -21.00
C LEU A 287 -8.38 19.04 -21.81
N PHE A 288 -9.42 19.67 -21.27
CA PHE A 288 -10.11 20.77 -21.93
C PHE A 288 -9.16 21.95 -22.17
N PHE A 289 -8.40 22.36 -21.16
CA PHE A 289 -7.45 23.46 -21.29
C PHE A 289 -6.41 23.19 -22.38
N VAL A 290 -5.81 21.99 -22.39
CA VAL A 290 -4.79 21.61 -23.39
C VAL A 290 -5.41 21.48 -24.78
N LEU A 291 -6.53 20.78 -24.91
CA LEU A 291 -7.19 20.57 -26.21
C LEU A 291 -7.72 21.88 -26.78
N ARG A 292 -8.14 22.84 -25.95
CA ARG A 292 -8.58 24.15 -26.41
C ARG A 292 -7.47 24.95 -27.10
N LEU A 293 -6.20 24.63 -26.85
CA LEU A 293 -5.07 25.23 -27.57
C LEU A 293 -4.90 24.63 -28.98
N LEU A 294 -5.42 23.43 -29.22
CA LEU A 294 -5.24 22.66 -30.45
C LEU A 294 -6.49 22.67 -31.34
N VAL A 295 -7.67 22.68 -30.71
CA VAL A 295 -8.97 22.61 -31.36
C VAL A 295 -9.92 23.65 -30.74
N GLY A 296 -10.96 24.04 -31.49
CA GLY A 296 -11.98 24.98 -31.00
C GLY A 296 -12.68 24.49 -29.72
N ALA A 297 -13.26 25.43 -28.96
CA ALA A 297 -13.80 25.16 -27.61
C ALA A 297 -14.84 24.03 -27.57
N GLN A 298 -15.71 23.93 -28.58
CA GLN A 298 -16.71 22.85 -28.64
C GLN A 298 -16.08 21.47 -28.86
N ALA A 299 -15.13 21.37 -29.79
CA ALA A 299 -14.40 20.13 -30.06
C ALA A 299 -13.54 19.72 -28.84
N ALA A 300 -12.87 20.68 -28.19
CA ALA A 300 -12.10 20.44 -26.97
C ALA A 300 -12.98 19.90 -25.84
N ASN A 301 -14.16 20.50 -25.62
CA ASN A 301 -15.13 20.06 -24.63
C ASN A 301 -15.59 18.62 -24.89
N PHE A 302 -16.00 18.32 -26.12
CA PHE A 302 -16.45 16.99 -26.49
C PHE A 302 -15.37 15.93 -26.31
N LEU A 303 -14.15 16.19 -26.80
CA LEU A 303 -13.01 15.28 -26.68
C LEU A 303 -12.60 15.07 -25.22
N ALA A 304 -12.56 16.13 -24.41
CA ALA A 304 -12.25 16.03 -22.99
C ALA A 304 -13.31 15.20 -22.24
N LEU A 305 -14.61 15.41 -22.51
CA LEU A 305 -15.69 14.61 -21.94
C LEU A 305 -15.61 13.14 -22.36
N LEU A 306 -15.33 12.86 -23.64
CA LEU A 306 -15.22 11.50 -24.15
C LEU A 306 -14.03 10.75 -23.52
N LEU A 307 -12.84 11.35 -23.54
CA LEU A 307 -11.63 10.74 -22.98
C LEU A 307 -11.78 10.49 -21.48
N THR A 308 -12.34 11.44 -20.75
CA THR A 308 -12.61 11.26 -19.31
C THR A 308 -13.71 10.25 -19.04
N ALA A 309 -14.75 10.13 -19.88
CA ALA A 309 -15.77 9.08 -19.73
C ALA A 309 -15.18 7.67 -19.88
N VAL A 310 -14.29 7.48 -20.87
CA VAL A 310 -13.57 6.21 -21.08
C VAL A 310 -12.65 5.92 -19.89
N GLY A 311 -11.83 6.89 -19.48
CA GLY A 311 -10.93 6.78 -18.34
C GLY A 311 -11.66 6.51 -17.01
N ASN A 312 -12.77 7.19 -16.77
CA ASN A 312 -13.62 7.01 -15.59
C ASN A 312 -14.24 5.61 -15.54
N THR A 313 -14.71 5.08 -16.68
CA THR A 313 -15.27 3.73 -16.76
C THR A 313 -14.20 2.67 -16.50
N TRP A 314 -13.01 2.85 -17.10
CA TRP A 314 -11.86 2.00 -16.82
C TRP A 314 -11.48 2.03 -15.34
N ALA A 315 -11.32 3.23 -14.77
CA ALA A 315 -10.97 3.41 -13.37
C ALA A 315 -12.01 2.75 -12.45
N ASN A 316 -13.30 3.03 -12.64
CA ASN A 316 -14.35 2.41 -11.83
C ASN A 316 -14.38 0.88 -11.96
N ARG A 317 -14.12 0.33 -13.16
CA ARG A 317 -14.09 -1.12 -13.39
C ARG A 317 -13.09 -1.81 -12.46
N TRP A 318 -11.83 -1.39 -12.49
CA TRP A 318 -10.78 -2.08 -11.72
C TRP A 318 -10.72 -1.60 -10.26
N PHE A 319 -10.91 -0.30 -10.02
CA PHE A 319 -10.72 0.34 -8.72
C PHE A 319 -11.95 0.23 -7.81
N THR A 320 -13.08 0.74 -8.30
CA THR A 320 -14.32 0.88 -7.53
C THR A 320 -15.00 -0.47 -7.36
N PHE A 321 -15.11 -1.24 -8.45
CA PHE A 321 -15.88 -2.48 -8.46
C PHE A 321 -15.03 -3.76 -8.47
N GLY A 322 -13.71 -3.65 -8.55
CA GLY A 322 -12.79 -4.80 -8.44
C GLY A 322 -12.89 -5.79 -9.61
N VAL A 323 -13.33 -5.35 -10.78
CA VAL A 323 -13.46 -6.17 -11.99
C VAL A 323 -12.14 -6.14 -12.76
N THR A 324 -11.40 -7.24 -12.72
CA THR A 324 -10.12 -7.43 -13.42
C THR A 324 -10.26 -8.34 -14.66
N GLY A 325 -9.24 -8.40 -15.52
CA GLY A 325 -9.20 -9.25 -16.72
C GLY A 325 -9.72 -8.59 -18.01
N ARG A 326 -9.56 -9.26 -19.16
CA ARG A 326 -9.95 -8.76 -20.51
C ARG A 326 -11.39 -9.07 -20.90
N LEU A 327 -12.02 -10.02 -20.21
CA LEU A 327 -13.36 -10.49 -20.52
C LEU A 327 -14.39 -9.37 -20.25
N GLY A 328 -15.25 -9.10 -21.24
CA GLY A 328 -16.31 -8.10 -21.14
C GLY A 328 -15.85 -6.63 -21.18
N VAL A 329 -14.56 -6.33 -21.43
CA VAL A 329 -14.04 -4.94 -21.45
C VAL A 329 -14.79 -4.08 -22.45
N VAL A 330 -14.93 -4.54 -23.70
CA VAL A 330 -15.65 -3.80 -24.77
C VAL A 330 -17.09 -3.51 -24.33
N ARG A 331 -17.79 -4.53 -23.82
CA ARG A 331 -19.16 -4.39 -23.31
C ARG A 331 -19.24 -3.35 -22.18
N HIS A 332 -18.34 -3.40 -21.20
CA HIS A 332 -18.35 -2.46 -20.08
C HIS A 332 -18.08 -1.02 -20.54
N HIS A 333 -17.20 -0.82 -21.53
CA HIS A 333 -16.98 0.51 -22.12
C HIS A 333 -18.20 1.02 -22.89
N LEU A 334 -18.85 0.18 -23.69
CA LEU A 334 -20.08 0.54 -24.40
C LEU A 334 -21.20 0.90 -23.39
N GLN A 335 -21.39 0.08 -22.37
CA GLN A 335 -22.36 0.36 -21.30
C GLN A 335 -21.98 1.62 -20.51
N GLY A 336 -20.69 1.87 -20.26
CA GLY A 336 -20.20 3.09 -19.65
C GLY A 336 -20.50 4.35 -20.47
N LEU A 337 -20.40 4.27 -21.80
CA LEU A 337 -20.80 5.34 -22.72
C LEU A 337 -22.31 5.58 -22.69
N VAL A 338 -23.14 4.52 -22.57
CA VAL A 338 -24.59 4.68 -22.37
C VAL A 338 -24.88 5.40 -21.05
N VAL A 339 -24.23 5.01 -19.95
CA VAL A 339 -24.39 5.67 -18.66
C VAL A 339 -23.95 7.14 -18.73
N PHE A 340 -22.87 7.43 -19.44
CA PHE A 340 -22.43 8.80 -19.72
C PHE A 340 -23.49 9.58 -20.50
N GLY A 341 -24.05 9.00 -21.58
CA GLY A 341 -25.09 9.63 -22.39
C GLY A 341 -26.36 9.94 -21.59
N ILE A 342 -26.78 9.05 -20.70
CA ILE A 342 -27.91 9.30 -19.78
C ILE A 342 -27.61 10.47 -18.85
N ALA A 343 -26.43 10.47 -18.21
CA ALA A 343 -26.02 11.55 -17.32
C ALA A 343 -25.95 12.91 -18.03
N TRP A 344 -25.40 12.93 -19.25
CA TRP A 344 -25.36 14.11 -20.10
C TRP A 344 -26.76 14.57 -20.52
N GLY A 345 -27.65 13.65 -20.87
CA GLY A 345 -29.04 13.96 -21.18
C GLY A 345 -29.79 14.59 -19.99
N ILE A 346 -29.53 14.14 -18.76
CA ILE A 346 -30.13 14.74 -17.55
C ILE A 346 -29.64 16.17 -17.36
N THR A 347 -28.33 16.42 -17.45
CA THR A 347 -27.78 17.76 -17.19
C THR A 347 -28.11 18.73 -18.31
N SER A 348 -27.93 18.35 -19.57
CA SER A 348 -28.32 19.19 -20.71
C SER A 348 -29.84 19.39 -20.78
N GLY A 349 -30.62 18.34 -20.54
CA GLY A 349 -32.09 18.42 -20.50
C GLY A 349 -32.63 19.32 -19.39
N SER A 350 -31.97 19.36 -18.22
CA SER A 350 -32.38 20.24 -17.12
C SER A 350 -32.25 21.73 -17.45
N LEU A 351 -31.25 22.12 -18.24
CA LEU A 351 -31.10 23.49 -18.72
C LEU A 351 -32.18 23.82 -19.76
N VAL A 352 -32.39 22.95 -20.74
CA VAL A 352 -33.45 23.14 -21.75
C VAL A 352 -34.81 23.30 -21.08
N ALA A 353 -35.12 22.46 -20.09
CA ALA A 353 -36.36 22.56 -19.33
C ALA A 353 -36.47 23.89 -18.56
N LEU A 354 -35.39 24.31 -17.88
CA LEU A 354 -35.35 25.57 -17.15
C LEU A 354 -35.58 26.77 -18.09
N HIS A 355 -34.88 26.83 -19.22
CA HIS A 355 -35.03 27.93 -20.18
C HIS A 355 -36.38 27.92 -20.91
N ALA A 356 -37.03 26.76 -21.02
CA ALA A 356 -38.38 26.65 -21.55
C ALA A 356 -39.44 27.18 -20.57
N THR A 357 -39.26 26.96 -19.26
CA THR A 357 -40.20 27.45 -18.24
C THR A 357 -39.91 28.87 -17.80
N GLU A 358 -38.63 29.25 -17.75
CA GLU A 358 -38.17 30.54 -17.26
C GLU A 358 -37.01 31.06 -18.15
N PRO A 359 -37.34 31.66 -19.30
CA PRO A 359 -36.35 32.12 -20.28
C PRO A 359 -35.38 33.20 -19.77
N ARG A 360 -35.70 33.82 -18.62
CA ARG A 360 -34.87 34.84 -17.95
C ARG A 360 -34.32 34.34 -16.60
N ALA A 361 -34.19 33.03 -16.44
CA ALA A 361 -33.59 32.44 -15.25
C ALA A 361 -32.26 33.12 -14.91
N SER A 362 -32.07 33.46 -13.64
CA SER A 362 -30.81 34.05 -13.17
C SER A 362 -29.69 33.01 -13.20
N ALA A 363 -28.44 33.45 -13.34
CA ALA A 363 -27.27 32.57 -13.30
C ALA A 363 -27.22 31.70 -12.02
N LEU A 364 -27.70 32.22 -10.89
CA LEU A 364 -27.78 31.46 -9.64
C LEU A 364 -28.80 30.31 -9.73
N THR A 365 -29.93 30.52 -10.41
CA THR A 365 -30.94 29.49 -10.64
C THR A 365 -30.40 28.39 -11.55
N GLU A 366 -29.71 28.76 -12.63
CA GLU A 366 -29.03 27.81 -13.52
C GLU A 366 -28.00 26.96 -12.78
N ILE A 367 -27.18 27.58 -11.92
CA ILE A 367 -26.19 26.87 -11.09
C ILE A 367 -26.88 25.90 -10.14
N LEU A 368 -27.97 26.29 -9.46
CA LEU A 368 -28.70 25.41 -8.55
C LEU A 368 -29.31 24.20 -9.28
N VAL A 369 -29.95 24.43 -10.43
CA VAL A 369 -30.54 23.36 -11.25
C VAL A 369 -29.46 22.42 -11.76
N LEU A 370 -28.36 22.95 -12.30
CA LEU A 370 -27.23 22.14 -12.76
C LEU A 370 -26.57 21.35 -11.62
N THR A 371 -26.47 21.94 -10.42
CA THR A 371 -25.91 21.25 -9.26
C THR A 371 -26.80 20.07 -8.84
N ALA A 372 -28.11 20.29 -8.76
CA ALA A 372 -29.08 19.23 -8.45
C ALA A 372 -29.08 18.13 -9.53
N ALA A 373 -29.10 18.50 -10.81
CA ALA A 373 -29.07 17.57 -11.93
C ALA A 373 -27.77 16.74 -11.93
N ASN A 374 -26.62 17.35 -11.67
CA ASN A 374 -25.35 16.64 -11.54
C ASN A 374 -25.32 15.67 -10.36
N LEU A 375 -25.92 16.03 -9.21
CA LEU A 375 -26.02 15.13 -8.07
C LEU A 375 -26.86 13.88 -8.41
N VAL A 376 -28.02 14.09 -9.03
CA VAL A 376 -28.91 13.00 -9.49
C VAL A 376 -28.19 12.13 -10.52
N ALA A 377 -27.56 12.74 -11.52
CA ALA A 377 -26.80 12.02 -12.55
C ALA A 377 -25.65 11.20 -11.95
N THR A 378 -24.98 11.71 -10.91
CA THR A 378 -23.88 11.02 -10.21
C THR A 378 -24.38 9.80 -9.45
N VAL A 379 -25.49 9.94 -8.72
CA VAL A 379 -26.13 8.82 -7.99
C VAL A 379 -26.60 7.75 -8.99
N LEU A 380 -27.28 8.16 -10.06
CA LEU A 380 -27.75 7.24 -11.09
C LEU A 380 -26.59 6.51 -11.77
N ARG A 381 -25.50 7.23 -12.09
CA ARG A 381 -24.27 6.64 -12.66
C ARG A 381 -23.70 5.57 -11.75
N PHE A 382 -23.61 5.82 -10.44
CA PHE A 382 -23.16 4.82 -9.48
C PHE A 382 -24.06 3.58 -9.46
N VAL A 383 -25.39 3.78 -9.40
CA VAL A 383 -26.37 2.68 -9.39
C VAL A 383 -26.31 1.85 -10.66
N LEU A 384 -26.23 2.48 -11.84
CA LEU A 384 -26.13 1.78 -13.13
C LEU A 384 -24.80 1.04 -13.26
N LEU A 385 -23.69 1.66 -12.86
CA LEU A 385 -22.39 0.99 -12.90
C LEU A 385 -22.37 -0.24 -11.99
N ARG A 386 -22.87 -0.11 -10.76
CA ARG A 386 -22.92 -1.20 -9.77
C ARG A 386 -23.91 -2.31 -10.15
N GLY A 387 -25.13 -1.93 -10.53
CA GLY A 387 -26.28 -2.83 -10.70
C GLY A 387 -26.47 -3.39 -12.10
N TRP A 388 -25.86 -2.78 -13.12
CA TRP A 388 -26.01 -3.19 -14.52
C TRP A 388 -24.68 -3.42 -15.22
N VAL A 389 -23.77 -2.43 -15.24
CA VAL A 389 -22.52 -2.52 -16.01
C VAL A 389 -21.59 -3.57 -15.44
N PHE A 390 -21.37 -3.56 -14.12
CA PHE A 390 -20.49 -4.50 -13.44
C PHE A 390 -21.27 -5.60 -12.69
N ARG A 391 -22.53 -5.83 -13.08
CA ARG A 391 -23.35 -6.91 -12.53
C ARG A 391 -22.77 -8.24 -12.94
N THR A 392 -22.22 -8.95 -11.97
CA THR A 392 -21.74 -10.32 -12.18
C THR A 392 -22.94 -11.25 -12.23
N ARG A 393 -23.07 -12.03 -13.30
CA ARG A 393 -23.88 -13.25 -13.23
C ARG A 393 -23.22 -14.12 -12.15
N ARG A 394 -24.00 -14.58 -11.17
CA ARG A 394 -23.55 -15.64 -10.25
C ARG A 394 -23.23 -16.83 -11.15
N VAL A 395 -21.94 -17.15 -11.33
CA VAL A 395 -21.57 -18.46 -11.82
C VAL A 395 -21.92 -19.40 -10.68
N ALA A 396 -22.92 -20.24 -10.89
CA ALA A 396 -23.24 -21.31 -9.95
C ALA A 396 -21.96 -22.15 -9.77
N PRO A 397 -21.63 -22.59 -8.56
CA PRO A 397 -20.45 -23.42 -8.34
C PRO A 397 -20.55 -24.65 -9.25
N ASP A 398 -19.55 -24.81 -10.12
CA ASP A 398 -19.43 -25.93 -11.03
C ASP A 398 -19.26 -27.21 -10.20
N SER A 399 -20.35 -27.98 -10.08
CA SER A 399 -20.43 -29.23 -9.34
C SER A 399 -19.63 -30.36 -10.00
N SER A 400 -19.00 -30.12 -11.16
CA SER A 400 -18.32 -31.15 -11.93
C SER A 400 -16.92 -31.53 -11.43
N ARG A 401 -16.27 -30.74 -10.56
CA ARG A 401 -14.89 -31.03 -10.08
C ARG A 401 -14.80 -31.87 -8.79
N ARG A 402 -15.91 -32.33 -8.20
CA ARG A 402 -15.89 -33.17 -6.98
C ARG A 402 -15.71 -34.67 -7.22
N ARG A 403 -15.53 -35.14 -8.46
CA ARG A 403 -15.23 -36.55 -8.77
C ARG A 403 -13.81 -36.73 -9.29
N ALA A 404 -12.84 -36.60 -8.40
CA ALA A 404 -11.53 -37.21 -8.59
C ALA A 404 -11.02 -37.70 -7.22
N THR A 405 -11.74 -38.66 -6.65
CA THR A 405 -11.16 -39.53 -5.63
C THR A 405 -10.13 -40.43 -6.32
N PRO A 406 -8.87 -40.50 -5.85
CA PRO A 406 -7.93 -41.47 -6.37
C PRO A 406 -8.42 -42.87 -6.00
N ARG A 407 -8.46 -43.79 -6.98
CA ARG A 407 -8.69 -45.21 -6.71
C ARG A 407 -7.56 -45.72 -5.81
N PRO A 408 -7.84 -46.50 -4.75
CA PRO A 408 -6.79 -47.18 -4.03
C PRO A 408 -6.13 -48.20 -4.96
N THR A 409 -4.80 -48.16 -5.00
CA THR A 409 -3.95 -49.14 -5.68
C THR A 409 -4.12 -50.48 -4.97
N GLU A 410 -4.71 -51.46 -5.66
CA GLU A 410 -4.72 -52.85 -5.20
C GLU A 410 -3.29 -53.40 -5.28
N THR A 411 -2.72 -53.77 -4.13
CA THR A 411 -1.48 -54.53 -4.04
C THR A 411 -1.78 -55.99 -4.38
N PRO A 412 -1.09 -56.64 -5.34
CA PRO A 412 -1.27 -58.06 -5.58
C PRO A 412 -0.66 -58.86 -4.42
N MET A 413 -1.48 -59.70 -3.81
CA MET A 413 -1.09 -60.70 -2.82
C MET A 413 -0.28 -61.80 -3.54
N GLU A 414 1.03 -61.86 -3.28
CA GLU A 414 1.87 -62.99 -3.70
C GLU A 414 1.40 -64.27 -2.99
N LEU A 415 0.87 -65.19 -3.77
CA LEU A 415 0.63 -66.59 -3.41
C LEU A 415 1.66 -67.41 -4.19
N THR A 416 2.76 -67.80 -3.56
CA THR A 416 3.48 -69.00 -4.02
C THR A 416 4.03 -69.80 -2.85
N LYS A 417 3.70 -71.09 -2.92
CA LYS A 417 4.10 -72.30 -2.19
C LYS A 417 5.47 -72.32 -1.51
#